data_AF-A0A952GEM9-F1
#
_entry.id   AF-A0A952GEM9-F1
#
_cell.length_a   1.000
_cell.length_b   1.000
_cell.length_c   1.000
_cell.angle_alpha   90.00
_cell.angle_beta   90.00
_cell.angle_gamma   90.00
#
_symmetry.space_group_name_H-M   'P 1'
#
loop_
_entity.id
_entity.type
_entity.pdbx_description
1 polymer ?
#
loop_
_entity_poly.entity_id
_entity_poly.type
_entity_poly.pdbx_seq_one_letter_code
_entity_poly.pdbx_strand_id
1 'polypeptide(L)'
;PRDKVGVAFVTNGIKQDHQNYLKHGGLGFLLGDGNLTYGRENILETYYQAALARGLSMTLGVQYIAHPGYNRDRGPVLVPSVRAHVEF
;
A
#
# COMPACT_ATOMS: atom_id res chain seq x y z
N PRO A 1 -23.44 8.56 16.74
CA PRO A 1 -22.77 7.89 15.59
C PRO A 1 -21.27 7.70 15.90
N ARG A 2 -20.75 6.46 15.80
CA ARG A 2 -19.35 6.10 16.13
C ARG A 2 -18.51 5.76 14.89
N ASP A 3 -19.07 6.02 13.71
CA ASP A 3 -18.44 5.71 12.44
C ASP A 3 -17.26 6.64 12.17
N LYS A 4 -16.27 6.15 11.43
CA LYS A 4 -15.04 6.89 11.13
C LYS A 4 -14.79 6.87 9.62
N VAL A 5 -14.28 7.97 9.11
CA VAL A 5 -13.73 8.06 7.77
C VAL A 5 -12.28 8.49 7.88
N GLY A 6 -11.41 7.97 7.02
CA GLY A 6 -10.02 8.34 7.00
C GLY A 6 -9.44 8.39 5.60
N VAL A 7 -8.44 9.24 5.45
CA VAL A 7 -7.60 9.33 4.27
C VAL A 7 -6.14 9.41 4.73
N ALA A 8 -5.27 8.68 4.06
CA ALA A 8 -3.84 8.69 4.32
C ALA A 8 -3.07 8.70 3.01
N PHE A 9 -2.00 9.49 2.96
CA PHE A 9 -1.04 9.49 1.86
C PHE A 9 0.32 9.07 2.40
N VAL A 10 0.92 8.06 1.80
CA VAL A 10 2.22 7.50 2.18
C VAL A 10 3.13 7.50 0.98
N THR A 11 4.40 7.85 1.19
CA THR A 11 5.42 7.80 0.15
C THR A 11 6.63 7.01 0.62
N ASN A 12 6.86 5.85 0.00
CA ASN A 12 7.93 4.93 0.35
C ASN A 12 9.11 5.08 -0.61
N GLY A 13 10.30 4.76 -0.11
CA GLY A 13 11.52 4.71 -0.91
C GLY A 13 12.54 3.75 -0.32
N ILE A 14 13.37 3.19 -1.18
CA ILE A 14 14.52 2.34 -0.82
C ILE A 14 15.83 3.11 -1.01
N LYS A 15 16.87 2.74 -0.25
CA LYS A 15 18.20 3.37 -0.35
C LYS A 15 18.81 3.21 -1.75
N GLN A 16 19.63 4.17 -2.14
CA GLN A 16 20.33 4.20 -3.43
C GLN A 16 21.09 2.89 -3.73
N ASP A 17 21.79 2.31 -2.75
CA ASP A 17 22.55 1.07 -2.95
C ASP A 17 21.65 -0.11 -3.33
N HIS A 18 20.46 -0.20 -2.71
CA HIS A 18 19.48 -1.22 -3.03
C HIS A 18 18.84 -0.96 -4.40
N GLN A 19 18.61 0.30 -4.78
CA GLN A 19 18.15 0.64 -6.12
C GLN A 19 19.14 0.15 -7.18
N ASN A 20 20.44 0.40 -6.97
CA ASN A 20 21.49 -0.03 -7.89
C ASN A 20 21.57 -1.56 -7.96
N TYR A 21 21.51 -2.25 -6.82
CA TYR A 21 21.48 -3.71 -6.77
C TYR A 21 20.33 -4.30 -7.61
N LEU A 22 19.11 -3.81 -7.43
CA LEU A 22 17.94 -4.27 -8.20
C LEU A 22 18.01 -3.87 -9.68
N LYS A 23 18.58 -2.70 -9.99
CA LYS A 23 18.80 -2.25 -11.37
C LYS A 23 19.80 -3.14 -12.12
N HIS A 24 20.76 -3.72 -11.42
CA HIS A 24 21.72 -4.67 -11.99
C HIS A 24 21.20 -6.12 -12.01
N GLY A 25 19.90 -6.35 -11.80
CA GLY A 25 19.30 -7.68 -11.84
C GLY A 25 19.38 -8.46 -10.54
N GLY A 26 19.68 -7.79 -9.43
CA GLY A 26 19.60 -8.37 -8.09
C GLY A 26 18.19 -8.80 -7.72
N LEU A 27 18.09 -9.81 -6.84
CA LEU A 27 16.83 -10.32 -6.31
C LEU A 27 16.77 -9.99 -4.81
N GLY A 28 15.84 -9.11 -4.43
CA GLY A 28 15.49 -8.84 -3.05
C GLY A 28 14.41 -9.80 -2.53
N PHE A 29 14.09 -9.71 -1.24
CA PHE A 29 13.07 -10.56 -0.61
C PHE A 29 11.67 -10.41 -1.23
N LEU A 30 11.33 -9.19 -1.67
CA LEU A 30 10.02 -8.86 -2.24
C LEU A 30 10.08 -8.43 -3.72
N LEU A 31 11.27 -8.16 -4.25
CA LEU A 31 11.48 -7.49 -5.54
C LEU A 31 12.52 -8.24 -6.35
N GLY A 32 12.25 -8.50 -7.63
CA GLY A 32 13.14 -9.30 -8.45
C GLY A 32 12.94 -9.09 -9.95
N ASP A 33 12.59 -7.86 -10.34
CA ASP A 33 12.17 -7.52 -11.70
C ASP A 33 13.29 -7.60 -12.76
N GLY A 34 14.54 -7.86 -12.35
CA GLY A 34 15.69 -7.96 -13.26
C GLY A 34 16.21 -6.61 -13.77
N ASN A 35 15.36 -5.58 -13.87
CA ASN A 35 15.75 -4.21 -14.18
C ASN A 35 14.79 -3.20 -13.54
N LEU A 36 15.27 -2.47 -12.54
CA LEU A 36 14.48 -1.49 -11.80
C LEU A 36 14.53 -0.09 -12.44
N THR A 37 13.39 0.38 -12.97
CA THR A 37 13.18 1.79 -13.30
C THR A 37 12.65 2.52 -12.08
N TYR A 38 13.56 3.01 -11.24
CA TYR A 38 13.20 3.52 -9.91
C TYR A 38 12.18 4.68 -9.93
N GLY A 39 11.15 4.55 -9.10
CA GLY A 39 10.23 5.60 -8.70
C GLY A 39 9.82 5.41 -7.24
N ARG A 40 9.52 6.51 -6.54
CA ARG A 40 8.92 6.39 -5.21
C ARG A 40 7.55 5.72 -5.33
N GLU A 41 7.29 4.78 -4.45
CA GLU A 41 5.99 4.16 -4.32
C GLU A 41 5.11 5.11 -3.51
N ASN A 42 3.99 5.53 -4.08
CA ASN A 42 3.05 6.41 -3.40
C ASN A 42 1.72 5.70 -3.22
N ILE A 43 1.19 5.73 -2.01
CA ILE A 43 -0.04 5.05 -1.63
C ILE A 43 -1.01 6.09 -1.11
N LEU A 44 -2.19 6.16 -1.73
CA LEU A 44 -3.34 6.90 -1.21
C LEU A 44 -4.36 5.88 -0.71
N GLU A 45 -4.59 5.85 0.60
CA GLU A 45 -5.63 5.04 1.23
C GLU A 45 -6.82 5.93 1.61
N THR A 46 -8.04 5.45 1.33
CA THR A 46 -9.26 5.98 1.92
C THR A 46 -10.08 4.85 2.50
N TYR A 47 -10.76 5.11 3.63
CA TYR A 47 -11.58 4.10 4.29
C TYR A 47 -12.79 4.69 5.02
N TYR A 48 -13.80 3.86 5.17
CA TYR A 48 -14.98 4.09 6.01
C TYR A 48 -15.15 2.92 6.97
N GLN A 49 -15.23 3.21 8.27
CA GLN A 49 -15.47 2.24 9.34
C GLN A 49 -16.87 2.46 9.92
N ALA A 50 -17.71 1.44 9.80
CA ALA A 50 -19.03 1.36 10.42
C ALA A 50 -18.92 0.67 11.80
N ALA A 51 -19.42 1.33 12.85
CA ALA A 51 -19.54 0.74 14.18
C ALA A 51 -20.87 -0.04 14.28
N LEU A 52 -20.81 -1.35 14.05
CA LEU A 52 -22.01 -2.19 13.96
C LEU A 52 -22.59 -2.55 15.32
N ALA A 53 -21.74 -2.91 16.28
CA ALA A 53 -22.15 -3.21 17.65
C ALA A 53 -21.02 -2.86 18.64
N ARG A 54 -21.30 -2.96 19.94
CA ARG A 54 -20.26 -2.80 20.96
C ARG A 54 -19.25 -3.95 20.81
N GLY A 55 -18.00 -3.61 20.53
CA GLY A 55 -16.95 -4.60 20.25
C GLY A 55 -16.97 -5.16 18.83
N LEU A 56 -17.76 -4.62 17.89
CA LEU A 56 -17.73 -5.03 16.49
C LEU A 56 -17.77 -3.82 15.55
N SER A 57 -16.80 -3.74 14.64
CA SER A 57 -16.81 -2.77 13.55
C SER A 57 -16.29 -3.35 12.25
N MET A 58 -16.81 -2.82 11.14
CA MET A 58 -16.44 -3.22 9.77
C MET A 58 -15.93 -2.01 9.02
N THR A 59 -14.83 -2.17 8.29
CA THR A 59 -14.19 -1.11 7.53
C THR A 59 -14.10 -1.52 6.06
N LEU A 60 -14.57 -0.65 5.18
CA LEU A 60 -14.36 -0.73 3.75
C LEU A 60 -13.26 0.27 3.37
N GLY A 61 -12.31 -0.15 2.54
CA GLY A 61 -11.21 0.70 2.13
C GLY A 61 -10.84 0.51 0.67
N VAL A 62 -10.16 1.51 0.12
CA VAL A 62 -9.51 1.42 -1.19
C VAL A 62 -8.14 2.08 -1.10
N GLN A 63 -7.13 1.40 -1.63
CA GLN A 63 -5.77 1.93 -1.77
C GLN A 63 -5.46 2.11 -3.26
N TYR A 64 -4.97 3.29 -3.62
CA TYR A 64 -4.34 3.55 -4.92
C TYR A 64 -2.84 3.56 -4.73
N ILE A 65 -2.13 2.63 -5.37
CA ILE A 65 -0.68 2.46 -5.25
C ILE A 65 -0.05 2.80 -6.60
N ALA A 66 0.74 3.87 -6.65
CA ALA A 66 1.53 4.27 -7.81
C ALA A 66 2.97 3.73 -7.70
N HIS A 67 3.48 3.18 -8.81
CA HIS A 67 4.79 2.50 -8.91
C HIS A 67 4.98 1.39 -7.85
N PRO A 68 4.11 0.36 -7.81
CA PRO A 68 4.20 -0.71 -6.82
C PRO A 68 5.60 -1.34 -6.77
N GLY A 69 6.20 -1.50 -5.60
CA GLY A 69 7.56 -2.05 -5.49
C GLY A 69 8.64 -1.15 -6.12
N TYR A 70 8.42 0.16 -6.10
CA TYR A 70 9.37 1.20 -6.52
C TYR A 70 9.72 1.20 -8.02
N ASN A 71 8.96 0.51 -8.86
CA ASN A 71 9.23 0.41 -10.29
C ASN A 71 8.20 1.21 -11.10
N ARG A 72 8.68 2.17 -11.91
CA ARG A 72 7.83 3.02 -12.77
C ARG A 72 7.19 2.25 -13.91
N ASP A 73 7.80 1.15 -14.31
CA ASP A 73 7.27 0.30 -15.38
C ASP A 73 6.03 -0.49 -14.91
N ARG A 74 5.79 -0.53 -13.59
CA ARG A 74 4.56 -1.07 -13.02
C ARG A 74 3.50 0.03 -12.99
N GLY A 75 2.37 -0.25 -13.64
CA GLY A 75 1.19 0.63 -13.62
C GLY A 75 0.62 0.80 -12.21
N PRO A 76 -0.16 1.87 -11.97
CA PRO A 76 -0.84 2.03 -10.71
C PRO A 76 -1.85 0.90 -10.49
N VAL A 77 -2.01 0.47 -9.24
CA VAL A 77 -2.97 -0.57 -8.86
C VAL A 77 -3.97 -0.03 -7.83
N LEU A 78 -5.23 -0.40 -8.02
CA LEU A 78 -6.30 -0.17 -7.07
C LEU A 78 -6.54 -1.44 -6.27
N VAL A 79 -6.42 -1.35 -4.95
CA VAL A 79 -6.57 -2.48 -4.02
C VAL A 79 -7.78 -2.20 -3.11
N PRO A 80 -8.95 -2.80 -3.39
CA PRO A 80 -10.07 -2.75 -2.47
C PRO A 80 -9.80 -3.62 -1.25
N SER A 81 -10.28 -3.21 -0.08
CA SER A 81 -10.12 -3.96 1.17
C SER A 81 -11.37 -3.94 2.04
N VAL A 82 -11.52 -5.02 2.81
CA VAL A 82 -12.52 -5.14 3.88
C VAL A 82 -11.77 -5.57 5.14
N ARG A 83 -12.00 -4.88 6.26
CA ARG A 83 -11.42 -5.20 7.57
C ARG A 83 -12.53 -5.33 8.60
N ALA A 84 -12.42 -6.29 9.52
CA ALA A 84 -13.30 -6.45 10.67
C ALA A 84 -12.49 -6.28 11.95
N HIS A 85 -12.99 -5.50 12.90
CA HIS A 85 -12.39 -5.38 14.23
C HIS A 85 -13.39 -5.89 15.27
N VAL A 86 -12.96 -6.87 16.06
CA VAL A 86 -13.77 -7.58 17.06
C VAL A 86 -13.06 -7.55 18.40
N GLU A 87 -13.78 -7.16 19.46
CA GLU A 87 -13.31 -7.12 20.85
C GLU A 87 -14.17 -8.07 21.69
N PHE A 88 -13.54 -8.81 22.61
CA PHE A 88 -14.16 -9.83 23.46
C PHE A 88 -13.95 -9.50 24.94
#